data_AF-A0A9D4NRH6-F1
#
_entry.id   AF-A0A9D4NRH6-F1
#
_cell.length_a   1.000
_cell.length_b   1.000
_cell.length_c   1.000
_cell.angle_alpha   90.00
_cell.angle_beta   90.00
_cell.angle_gamma   90.00
#
_symmetry.space_group_name_H-M   'P 1'
#
loop_
_entity.id
_entity.type
_entity.pdbx_description
1 polymer ?
#
loop_
_entity_poly.entity_id
_entity_poly.type
_entity_poly.pdbx_seq_one_letter_code
_entity_poly.pdbx_strand_id
1 'polypeptide(L)'
;MLTRSEWRTLNTISYSKYKKIRIDDILYRGFQYWKIFSFRFDYSLDDYCQKRLVLKYSQFKRAILLMIQAWLAIILQSSLVIWPKSPYLIDPKYTEEILHLQRIDIVFIQTITMFIILECMWFHLFKNIIHYRSFFTNFLVANLPFNTKKLDPESIKYLIRFFYISDYFAIYSYKVFLFGIINMVIAATYYAFYLYINGQIKTIQLIIVIPIYIIYLRHVVFVICQLFVSINFLVFLIRYLTIKFRRLWKSSHSIVMKKLPSTERNDTIVWNRFHYGYVTLYSETAKFNGTVRSILFYLETISKLSLIMSTIFYSRQKVMGIHNTMAALVILFLFIYTSILYSRVVCMPSYNQQCTIHLSNWLARIQRKRFINRNIRTICKRVVWQRFIKLNLFLETMMENGFGFTCGQICSID
;
A
#
# COMPACT_ATOMS: atom_id res chain seq x y z
N MET A 1 -20.98 -2.68 -11.18
CA MET A 1 -20.32 -2.80 -12.50
C MET A 1 -19.40 -1.61 -12.66
N LEU A 2 -18.09 -1.83 -12.83
CA LEU A 2 -17.12 -0.77 -13.16
C LEU A 2 -17.52 -0.11 -14.48
N THR A 3 -17.30 1.19 -14.61
CA THR A 3 -17.55 1.95 -15.85
C THR A 3 -16.72 1.40 -17.02
N ARG A 4 -17.17 1.59 -18.26
CA ARG A 4 -16.46 1.12 -19.47
C ARG A 4 -15.02 1.64 -19.55
N SER A 5 -14.75 2.82 -18.99
CA SER A 5 -13.41 3.40 -18.83
C SER A 5 -12.53 2.64 -17.84
N GLU A 6 -13.09 2.20 -16.71
CA GLU A 6 -12.39 1.41 -15.68
C GLU A 6 -12.02 0.02 -16.22
N TRP A 7 -12.91 -0.58 -17.02
CA TRP A 7 -12.60 -1.82 -17.75
C TRP A 7 -11.46 -1.63 -18.76
N ARG A 8 -11.38 -0.51 -19.49
CA ARG A 8 -10.24 -0.24 -20.40
C ARG A 8 -8.92 -0.07 -19.64
N THR A 9 -8.93 0.53 -18.46
CA THR A 9 -7.74 0.64 -17.61
C THR A 9 -7.27 -0.68 -17.03
N LEU A 10 -8.17 -1.65 -16.82
CA LEU A 10 -7.84 -3.01 -16.36
C LEU A 10 -7.49 -3.97 -17.52
N ASN A 11 -8.10 -3.80 -18.71
CA ASN A 11 -7.95 -4.71 -19.85
C ASN A 11 -6.82 -4.35 -20.82
N THR A 12 -6.04 -3.28 -20.58
CA THR A 12 -4.86 -2.96 -21.41
C THR A 12 -3.64 -3.78 -20.95
N ILE A 13 -3.74 -5.09 -21.09
CA ILE A 13 -2.62 -6.04 -21.03
C ILE A 13 -2.62 -6.83 -22.33
N SER A 14 -1.77 -6.40 -23.26
CA SER A 14 -1.28 -7.26 -24.32
C SER A 14 0.20 -7.48 -24.08
N TYR A 15 0.61 -8.74 -23.95
CA TYR A 15 2.00 -9.15 -23.79
C TYR A 15 2.92 -8.66 -24.92
N SER A 16 2.36 -8.29 -26.10
CA SER A 16 3.14 -7.77 -27.23
C SER A 16 3.68 -6.35 -27.04
N LYS A 17 3.26 -5.61 -25.99
CA LYS A 17 3.73 -4.23 -25.70
C LYS A 17 5.04 -4.14 -24.90
N TYR A 18 5.68 -5.27 -24.58
CA TYR A 18 6.89 -5.35 -23.72
C TYR A 18 8.08 -4.49 -24.18
N LYS A 19 8.16 -4.09 -25.46
CA LYS A 19 9.32 -3.38 -26.03
C LYS A 19 9.34 -1.86 -25.85
N LYS A 20 8.26 -1.19 -25.40
CA LYS A 20 8.19 0.29 -25.40
C LYS A 20 7.61 0.97 -24.15
N ILE A 21 7.33 0.24 -23.07
CA ILE A 21 6.72 0.86 -21.87
C ILE A 21 7.76 1.59 -21.03
N ARG A 22 7.49 2.86 -20.71
CA ARG A 22 8.34 3.73 -19.90
C ARG A 22 7.88 3.71 -18.44
N ILE A 23 8.77 4.07 -17.51
CA ILE A 23 8.41 4.22 -16.10
C ILE A 23 7.34 5.32 -15.92
N ASP A 24 7.34 6.35 -16.78
CA ASP A 24 6.29 7.36 -16.83
C ASP A 24 4.88 6.77 -16.97
N ASP A 25 4.73 5.83 -17.91
CA ASP A 25 3.46 5.16 -18.17
C ASP A 25 3.00 4.37 -16.95
N ILE A 26 3.95 3.74 -16.23
CA ILE A 26 3.69 2.97 -15.00
C ILE A 26 3.22 3.91 -13.88
N LEU A 27 3.93 5.02 -13.67
CA LEU A 27 3.59 6.00 -12.64
C LEU A 27 2.24 6.65 -12.92
N TYR A 28 1.96 7.01 -14.17
CA TYR A 28 0.67 7.55 -14.58
C TYR A 28 -0.46 6.53 -14.41
N ARG A 29 -0.25 5.28 -14.79
CA ARG A 29 -1.23 4.20 -14.58
C ARG A 29 -1.52 3.99 -13.09
N GLY A 30 -0.50 3.96 -12.25
CA GLY A 30 -0.66 3.84 -10.81
C GLY A 30 -1.39 5.02 -10.17
N PHE A 31 -1.14 6.25 -10.67
CA PHE A 31 -1.93 7.42 -10.30
C PHE A 31 -3.41 7.22 -10.63
N GLN A 32 -3.75 6.71 -11.83
CA GLN A 32 -5.15 6.44 -12.18
C GLN A 32 -5.80 5.41 -11.25
N TYR A 33 -5.10 4.33 -10.88
CA TYR A 33 -5.61 3.35 -9.92
C TYR A 33 -5.93 3.98 -8.57
N TRP A 34 -4.99 4.76 -8.02
CA TRP A 34 -5.21 5.46 -6.76
C TRP A 34 -6.32 6.50 -6.84
N LYS A 35 -6.38 7.26 -7.95
CA LYS A 35 -7.43 8.24 -8.21
C LYS A 35 -8.83 7.60 -8.16
N ILE A 36 -8.98 6.42 -8.76
CA ILE A 36 -10.26 5.69 -8.83
C ILE A 36 -10.60 5.04 -7.48
N PHE A 37 -9.69 4.22 -6.95
CA PHE A 37 -10.03 3.32 -5.84
C PHE A 37 -9.68 3.88 -4.45
N SER A 38 -8.60 4.65 -4.33
CA SER A 38 -8.11 5.13 -3.02
C SER A 38 -8.57 6.54 -2.70
N PHE A 39 -8.56 7.45 -3.67
CA PHE A 39 -8.96 8.85 -3.48
C PHE A 39 -10.42 9.08 -3.83
N ARG A 40 -10.94 8.33 -4.82
CA ARG A 40 -12.30 8.44 -5.37
C ARG A 40 -12.63 9.81 -5.97
N PHE A 41 -11.63 10.68 -6.12
CA PHE A 41 -11.73 12.06 -6.58
C PHE A 41 -11.16 12.20 -7.98
N ASP A 42 -11.88 12.81 -8.92
CA ASP A 42 -11.38 12.98 -10.29
C ASP A 42 -10.66 14.32 -10.46
N TYR A 43 -9.32 14.27 -10.54
CA TYR A 43 -8.45 15.43 -10.70
C TYR A 43 -7.22 15.10 -11.55
N SER A 44 -6.56 16.14 -12.07
CA SER A 44 -5.28 16.05 -12.77
C SER A 44 -4.11 16.41 -11.84
N LEU A 45 -2.92 15.87 -12.13
CA LEU A 45 -1.71 16.22 -11.37
C LEU A 45 -1.35 17.70 -11.53
N ASP A 46 -1.64 18.30 -12.69
CA ASP A 46 -1.36 19.70 -12.98
C ASP A 46 -2.27 20.63 -12.16
N ASP A 47 -3.57 20.33 -12.09
CA ASP A 47 -4.51 21.09 -11.25
C ASP A 47 -4.11 21.03 -9.77
N TYR A 48 -3.65 19.86 -9.32
CA TYR A 48 -3.15 19.67 -7.97
C TYR A 48 -1.89 20.51 -7.72
N CYS A 49 -0.93 20.49 -8.65
CA CYS A 49 0.32 21.25 -8.55
C CYS A 49 0.08 22.77 -8.53
N GLN A 50 -0.83 23.25 -9.38
CA GLN A 50 -1.20 24.67 -9.48
C GLN A 50 -2.12 25.14 -8.35
N LYS A 51 -2.54 24.24 -7.44
CA LYS A 51 -3.52 24.50 -6.40
C LYS A 51 -4.88 24.98 -6.93
N ARG A 52 -5.32 24.42 -8.05
CA ARG A 52 -6.54 24.78 -8.79
C ARG A 52 -7.58 23.66 -8.83
N LEU A 53 -7.68 22.85 -7.77
CA LEU A 53 -8.74 21.86 -7.66
C LEU A 53 -10.10 22.57 -7.59
N VAL A 54 -10.84 22.56 -8.70
CA VAL A 54 -12.17 23.16 -8.77
C VAL A 54 -13.19 22.18 -8.22
N LEU A 55 -13.78 22.45 -7.06
CA LEU A 55 -14.72 21.56 -6.38
C LEU A 55 -16.08 21.49 -7.08
N LYS A 56 -16.12 20.93 -8.29
CA LYS A 56 -17.35 20.72 -9.08
C LYS A 56 -18.02 19.41 -8.69
N TYR A 57 -19.36 19.39 -8.68
CA TYR A 57 -20.13 18.16 -8.42
C TYR A 57 -19.70 16.98 -9.30
N SER A 58 -19.33 17.21 -10.56
CA SER A 58 -18.86 16.16 -11.47
C SER A 58 -17.64 15.39 -10.94
N GLN A 59 -16.73 16.06 -10.22
CA GLN A 59 -15.53 15.43 -9.64
C GLN A 59 -15.84 14.64 -8.36
N PHE A 60 -16.89 15.04 -7.64
CA PHE A 60 -17.34 14.41 -6.39
C PHE A 60 -18.37 13.31 -6.59
N LYS A 61 -19.11 13.33 -7.71
CA LYS A 61 -20.23 12.42 -8.00
C LYS A 61 -19.87 10.96 -7.72
N ARG A 62 -18.67 10.53 -8.13
CA ARG A 62 -18.19 9.16 -7.89
C ARG A 62 -17.91 8.90 -6.41
N ALA A 63 -17.24 9.82 -5.72
CA ALA A 63 -16.95 9.69 -4.30
C ALA A 63 -18.26 9.59 -3.49
N ILE A 64 -19.24 10.45 -3.78
CA ILE A 64 -20.56 10.44 -3.13
C ILE A 64 -21.27 9.11 -3.39
N LEU A 65 -21.32 8.65 -4.64
CA LEU A 65 -21.98 7.39 -4.99
C LEU A 65 -21.36 6.19 -4.27
N LEU A 66 -20.02 6.11 -4.24
CA LEU A 66 -19.31 5.01 -3.58
C LEU A 66 -19.46 5.08 -2.06
N MET A 67 -19.48 6.29 -1.48
CA MET A 67 -19.71 6.50 -0.05
C MET A 67 -21.12 6.07 0.35
N ILE A 68 -22.15 6.51 -0.38
CA ILE A 68 -23.54 6.07 -0.14
C ILE A 68 -23.62 4.55 -0.24
N GLN A 69 -22.98 3.96 -1.25
CA GLN A 69 -22.98 2.51 -1.43
C GLN A 69 -22.29 1.77 -0.27
N ALA A 70 -21.17 2.29 0.24
CA ALA A 70 -20.44 1.73 1.38
C ALA A 70 -21.30 1.76 2.65
N TRP A 71 -21.89 2.92 2.96
CA TRP A 71 -22.74 3.07 4.15
C TRP A 71 -24.03 2.26 4.06
N LEU A 72 -24.64 2.17 2.88
CA LEU A 72 -25.77 1.25 2.67
C LEU A 72 -25.35 -0.19 2.93
N ALA A 73 -24.22 -0.65 2.38
CA ALA A 73 -23.72 -2.00 2.66
C ALA A 73 -23.48 -2.25 4.16
N ILE A 74 -22.88 -1.29 4.87
CA ILE A 74 -22.63 -1.36 6.32
C ILE A 74 -23.95 -1.43 7.11
N ILE A 75 -24.90 -0.54 6.83
CA ILE A 75 -26.20 -0.49 7.52
C ILE A 75 -26.97 -1.80 7.29
N LEU A 76 -26.97 -2.29 6.05
CA LEU A 76 -27.66 -3.52 5.67
C LEU A 76 -27.06 -4.73 6.38
N GLN A 77 -25.74 -4.88 6.39
CA GLN A 77 -25.10 -5.96 7.16
C GLN A 77 -25.34 -5.82 8.67
N SER A 78 -25.30 -4.60 9.20
CA SER A 78 -25.57 -4.36 10.62
C SER A 78 -27.01 -4.75 10.99
N SER A 79 -27.97 -4.46 10.11
CA SER A 79 -29.38 -4.86 10.31
C SER A 79 -29.58 -6.38 10.33
N LEU A 80 -28.81 -7.13 9.54
CA LEU A 80 -28.83 -8.61 9.58
C LEU A 80 -28.30 -9.16 10.91
N VAL A 81 -27.31 -8.50 11.51
CA VAL A 81 -26.72 -8.92 12.80
C VAL A 81 -27.61 -8.52 13.99
N ILE A 82 -28.17 -7.31 13.98
CA ILE A 82 -28.94 -6.76 15.10
C ILE A 82 -30.39 -7.31 15.10
N TRP A 83 -30.99 -7.50 13.92
CA TRP A 83 -32.38 -7.96 13.76
C TRP A 83 -32.49 -9.23 12.92
N PRO A 84 -31.99 -10.37 13.42
CA PRO A 84 -31.96 -11.62 12.65
C PRO A 84 -33.35 -12.14 12.26
N LYS A 85 -34.41 -11.80 13.03
CA LYS A 85 -35.80 -12.22 12.78
C LYS A 85 -36.68 -11.13 12.16
N SER A 86 -36.10 -10.25 11.34
CA SER A 86 -36.90 -9.20 10.71
C SER A 86 -37.87 -9.76 9.65
N PRO A 87 -39.08 -9.21 9.49
CA PRO A 87 -40.02 -9.65 8.46
C PRO A 87 -39.58 -9.27 7.03
N TYR A 88 -38.53 -8.46 6.88
CA TYR A 88 -38.07 -7.90 5.61
C TYR A 88 -36.76 -8.50 5.10
N LEU A 89 -35.93 -9.06 5.98
CA LEU A 89 -34.67 -9.70 5.63
C LEU A 89 -34.74 -11.21 5.83
N ILE A 90 -33.86 -11.93 5.14
CA ILE A 90 -33.71 -13.38 5.33
C ILE A 90 -32.94 -13.63 6.63
N ASP A 91 -33.44 -14.54 7.46
CA ASP A 91 -32.77 -14.90 8.71
C ASP A 91 -31.37 -15.47 8.42
N PRO A 92 -30.30 -14.94 9.05
CA PRO A 92 -28.95 -15.47 8.92
C PRO A 92 -28.84 -16.98 9.16
N LYS A 93 -29.74 -17.56 9.98
CA LYS A 93 -29.79 -19.01 10.23
C LYS A 93 -29.97 -19.85 8.98
N TYR A 94 -30.75 -19.40 8.01
CA TYR A 94 -30.87 -20.11 6.74
C TYR A 94 -29.52 -20.16 6.01
N THR A 95 -28.72 -19.11 6.13
CA THR A 95 -27.38 -19.07 5.54
C THR A 95 -26.41 -19.99 6.29
N GLU A 96 -26.56 -20.12 7.61
CA GLU A 96 -25.81 -21.08 8.44
C GLU A 96 -26.12 -22.53 8.05
N GLU A 97 -27.40 -22.86 7.89
CA GLU A 97 -27.85 -24.20 7.48
C GLU A 97 -27.33 -24.57 6.09
N ILE A 98 -27.43 -23.66 5.12
CA ILE A 98 -26.98 -23.87 3.74
C ILE A 98 -25.47 -24.09 3.66
N LEU A 99 -24.69 -23.26 4.36
CA LEU A 99 -23.24 -23.32 4.29
C LEU A 99 -22.65 -24.30 5.31
N HIS A 100 -23.47 -24.95 6.12
CA HIS A 100 -23.08 -25.75 7.28
C HIS A 100 -22.08 -25.00 8.20
N LEU A 101 -22.30 -23.70 8.38
CA LEU A 101 -21.49 -22.83 9.22
C LEU A 101 -22.23 -22.57 10.53
N GLN A 102 -21.49 -22.23 11.57
CA GLN A 102 -22.06 -21.71 12.82
C GLN A 102 -21.56 -20.29 13.04
N ARG A 103 -22.40 -19.44 13.61
CA ARG A 103 -22.03 -18.07 13.97
C ARG A 103 -21.55 -17.26 12.76
N ILE A 104 -22.35 -17.28 11.69
CA ILE A 104 -22.08 -16.46 10.49
C ILE A 104 -22.11 -14.96 10.80
N ASP A 105 -22.77 -14.58 11.90
CA ASP A 105 -22.77 -13.24 12.47
C ASP A 105 -21.35 -12.69 12.70
N ILE A 106 -20.39 -13.54 13.10
CA ILE A 106 -18.98 -13.13 13.28
C ILE A 106 -18.35 -12.68 11.95
N VAL A 107 -18.65 -13.37 10.85
CA VAL A 107 -18.15 -13.01 9.51
C VAL A 107 -18.76 -11.68 9.07
N PHE A 108 -20.06 -11.46 9.34
CA PHE A 108 -20.70 -10.18 9.07
C PHE A 108 -20.07 -9.05 9.90
N ILE A 109 -19.84 -9.24 11.20
CA ILE A 109 -19.18 -8.23 12.05
C ILE A 109 -17.77 -7.90 11.53
N GLN A 110 -17.01 -8.91 11.11
CA GLN A 110 -15.67 -8.70 10.55
C GLN A 110 -15.72 -7.88 9.25
N THR A 111 -16.65 -8.20 8.34
CA THR A 111 -16.82 -7.45 7.08
C THR A 111 -17.27 -6.00 7.32
N ILE A 112 -18.22 -5.77 8.24
CA ILE A 112 -18.64 -4.44 8.67
C ILE A 112 -17.44 -3.64 9.19
N THR A 113 -16.67 -4.24 10.10
CA THR A 113 -15.50 -3.59 10.71
C THR A 113 -14.46 -3.24 9.65
N MET A 114 -14.20 -4.14 8.70
CA MET A 114 -13.27 -3.88 7.59
C MET A 114 -13.75 -2.71 6.71
N PHE A 115 -15.04 -2.66 6.37
CA PHE A 115 -15.60 -1.55 5.57
C PHE A 115 -15.47 -0.21 6.30
N ILE A 116 -15.81 -0.16 7.59
CA ILE A 116 -15.66 1.07 8.39
C ILE A 116 -14.20 1.54 8.37
N ILE A 117 -13.23 0.64 8.62
CA ILE A 117 -11.81 1.01 8.63
C ILE A 117 -11.36 1.52 7.26
N LEU A 118 -11.79 0.89 6.16
CA LEU A 118 -11.44 1.32 4.80
C LEU A 118 -12.07 2.66 4.42
N GLU A 119 -13.30 2.95 4.87
CA GLU A 119 -13.94 4.25 4.70
C GLU A 119 -13.24 5.34 5.53
N CYS A 120 -12.81 5.03 6.75
CA CYS A 120 -11.96 5.94 7.54
C CYS A 120 -10.63 6.23 6.83
N MET A 121 -9.98 5.21 6.25
CA MET A 121 -8.77 5.37 5.45
C MET A 121 -9.01 6.27 4.23
N TRP A 122 -10.10 6.04 3.49
CA TRP A 122 -10.48 6.89 2.36
C TRP A 122 -10.66 8.34 2.80
N PHE A 123 -11.42 8.59 3.87
CA PHE A 123 -11.68 9.95 4.36
C PHE A 123 -10.37 10.67 4.73
N HIS A 124 -9.45 9.98 5.40
CA HIS A 124 -8.13 10.52 5.72
C HIS A 124 -7.33 10.90 4.47
N LEU A 125 -7.26 10.01 3.47
CA LEU A 125 -6.56 10.27 2.20
C LEU A 125 -7.21 11.40 1.39
N PHE A 126 -8.54 11.41 1.36
CA PHE A 126 -9.33 12.39 0.65
C PHE A 126 -9.14 13.80 1.23
N LYS A 127 -9.20 13.93 2.57
CA LYS A 127 -8.91 15.18 3.28
C LYS A 127 -7.52 15.71 2.93
N ASN A 128 -6.51 14.83 2.89
CA ASN A 128 -5.15 15.22 2.54
C ASN A 128 -5.05 15.77 1.11
N ILE A 129 -5.85 15.27 0.15
CA ILE A 129 -5.87 15.79 -1.21
C ILE A 129 -6.49 17.18 -1.28
N ILE A 130 -7.66 17.38 -0.68
CA ILE A 130 -8.36 18.68 -0.72
C ILE A 130 -7.50 19.78 -0.12
N HIS A 131 -6.74 19.48 0.93
CA HIS A 131 -5.83 20.43 1.57
C HIS A 131 -4.44 20.52 0.91
N TYR A 132 -4.20 19.86 -0.23
CA TYR A 132 -2.91 19.81 -0.91
C TYR A 132 -1.75 19.25 -0.05
N ARG A 133 -2.10 18.39 0.91
CA ARG A 133 -1.18 17.71 1.84
C ARG A 133 -0.93 16.25 1.45
N SER A 134 -1.39 15.81 0.28
CA SER A 134 -1.15 14.45 -0.22
C SER A 134 0.31 14.28 -0.61
N PHE A 135 1.07 13.62 0.26
CA PHE A 135 2.47 13.30 -0.02
C PHE A 135 2.64 12.32 -1.18
N PHE A 136 1.70 11.40 -1.36
CA PHE A 136 1.66 10.52 -2.53
C PHE A 136 1.58 11.32 -3.83
N THR A 137 0.67 12.30 -3.90
CA THR A 137 0.50 13.13 -5.10
C THR A 137 1.72 14.02 -5.33
N ASN A 138 2.24 14.63 -4.25
CA ASN A 138 3.49 15.41 -4.31
C ASN A 138 4.68 14.57 -4.81
N PHE A 139 4.77 13.32 -4.37
CA PHE A 139 5.80 12.39 -4.83
C PHE A 139 5.69 12.11 -6.33
N LEU A 140 4.48 11.90 -6.84
CA LEU A 140 4.25 11.66 -8.27
C LEU A 140 4.58 12.90 -9.10
N VAL A 141 4.13 14.09 -8.68
CA VAL A 141 4.46 15.37 -9.35
C VAL A 141 5.99 15.58 -9.41
N ALA A 142 6.72 15.26 -8.34
CA ALA A 142 8.17 15.42 -8.31
C ALA A 142 8.95 14.40 -9.18
N ASN A 143 8.31 13.28 -9.53
CA ASN A 143 8.95 12.19 -10.28
C ASN A 143 8.42 12.00 -11.70
N LEU A 144 7.40 12.77 -12.11
CA LEU A 144 6.89 12.86 -13.47
C LEU A 144 7.26 14.23 -14.09
N PRO A 145 7.91 14.28 -15.26
CA PRO A 145 8.41 13.15 -16.05
C PRO A 145 9.67 12.50 -15.44
N PHE A 146 9.77 11.20 -15.64
CA PHE A 146 10.81 10.34 -15.10
C PHE A 146 12.13 10.58 -15.81
N ASN A 147 13.11 11.06 -15.05
CA ASN A 147 14.46 11.22 -15.56
C ASN A 147 15.18 9.86 -15.54
N THR A 148 15.37 9.27 -16.73
CA THR A 148 16.08 7.99 -16.93
C THR A 148 17.50 7.99 -16.39
N LYS A 149 18.16 9.16 -16.26
CA LYS A 149 19.50 9.28 -15.67
C LYS A 149 19.52 9.05 -14.15
N LYS A 150 18.36 9.07 -13.47
CA LYS A 150 18.25 8.85 -12.01
C LYS A 150 18.55 7.40 -11.60
N LEU A 151 18.42 6.43 -12.50
CA LEU A 151 18.62 5.00 -12.23
C LEU A 151 19.47 4.34 -13.32
N ASP A 152 20.20 3.30 -12.95
CA ASP A 152 20.92 2.47 -13.90
C ASP A 152 19.94 1.66 -14.79
N PRO A 153 20.31 1.38 -16.06
CA PRO A 153 19.44 0.65 -16.99
C PRO A 153 19.00 -0.73 -16.47
N GLU A 154 19.87 -1.42 -15.73
CA GLU A 154 19.56 -2.72 -15.12
C GLU A 154 18.45 -2.61 -14.07
N SER A 155 18.56 -1.63 -13.18
CA SER A 155 17.54 -1.33 -12.18
C SER A 155 16.22 -0.90 -12.80
N ILE A 156 16.26 -0.13 -13.91
CA ILE A 156 15.05 0.23 -14.68
C ILE A 156 14.40 -1.03 -15.25
N LYS A 157 15.17 -1.91 -15.90
CA LYS A 157 14.66 -3.18 -16.45
C LYS A 157 14.08 -4.07 -15.36
N TYR A 158 14.75 -4.15 -14.20
CA TYR A 158 14.26 -4.88 -13.04
C TYR A 158 12.94 -4.30 -12.52
N LEU A 159 12.84 -2.98 -12.36
CA LEU A 159 11.64 -2.32 -11.84
C LEU A 159 10.44 -2.53 -12.78
N ILE A 160 10.66 -2.42 -14.09
CA ILE A 160 9.64 -2.70 -15.10
C ILE A 160 9.18 -4.15 -15.01
N ARG A 161 10.11 -5.11 -14.97
CA ARG A 161 9.78 -6.54 -14.81
C ARG A 161 9.02 -6.81 -13.51
N PHE A 162 9.45 -6.19 -12.41
CA PHE A 162 8.79 -6.30 -11.12
C PHE A 162 7.36 -5.79 -11.19
N PHE A 163 7.12 -4.60 -11.76
CA PHE A 163 5.78 -4.06 -11.94
C PHE A 163 4.88 -5.02 -12.71
N TYR A 164 5.34 -5.54 -13.84
CA TYR A 164 4.53 -6.49 -14.62
C TYR A 164 4.16 -7.75 -13.87
N ILE A 165 5.12 -8.37 -13.19
CA ILE A 165 4.86 -9.57 -12.40
C ILE A 165 3.83 -9.25 -11.31
N SER A 166 4.04 -8.15 -10.60
CA SER A 166 3.16 -7.72 -9.50
C SER A 166 1.75 -7.35 -10.00
N ASP A 167 1.65 -6.61 -11.10
CA ASP A 167 0.39 -6.21 -11.76
C ASP A 167 -0.35 -7.43 -12.31
N TYR A 168 0.37 -8.37 -12.92
CA TYR A 168 -0.18 -9.65 -13.37
C TYR A 168 -0.77 -10.44 -12.21
N PHE A 169 -0.04 -10.59 -11.11
CA PHE A 169 -0.56 -11.26 -9.91
C PHE A 169 -1.78 -10.52 -9.34
N ALA A 170 -1.73 -9.20 -9.20
CA ALA A 170 -2.86 -8.41 -8.69
C ALA A 170 -4.13 -8.59 -9.54
N ILE A 171 -3.99 -8.56 -10.87
CA ILE A 171 -5.11 -8.72 -11.81
C ILE A 171 -5.60 -10.16 -11.85
N TYR A 172 -4.70 -11.14 -11.78
CA TYR A 172 -5.08 -12.55 -11.71
C TYR A 172 -5.82 -12.86 -10.40
N SER A 173 -5.30 -12.41 -9.25
CA SER A 173 -5.97 -12.52 -7.96
C SER A 173 -7.36 -11.89 -8.03
N TYR A 174 -7.47 -10.66 -8.55
CA TYR A 174 -8.77 -10.01 -8.76
C TYR A 174 -9.74 -10.86 -9.61
N LYS A 175 -9.28 -11.45 -10.72
CA LYS A 175 -10.12 -12.31 -11.58
C LYS A 175 -10.59 -13.57 -10.86
N VAL A 176 -9.72 -14.21 -10.08
CA VAL A 176 -10.07 -15.39 -9.26
C VAL A 176 -11.13 -15.01 -8.22
N PHE A 177 -10.94 -13.88 -7.53
CA PHE A 177 -11.94 -13.37 -6.59
C PHE A 177 -13.26 -13.02 -7.28
N LEU A 178 -13.23 -12.41 -8.45
CA LEU A 178 -14.42 -12.08 -9.23
C LEU A 178 -15.19 -13.35 -9.65
N PHE A 179 -14.47 -14.38 -10.10
CA PHE A 179 -15.07 -15.68 -10.40
C PHE A 179 -15.71 -16.30 -9.16
N GLY A 180 -15.02 -16.25 -8.01
CA GLY A 180 -15.58 -16.67 -6.72
C GLY A 180 -16.86 -15.91 -6.36
N ILE A 181 -16.87 -14.59 -6.52
CA ILE A 181 -18.06 -13.76 -6.29
C ILE A 181 -19.20 -14.17 -7.22
N ILE A 182 -18.94 -14.37 -8.51
CA ILE A 182 -19.97 -14.80 -9.48
C ILE A 182 -20.59 -16.13 -9.04
N ASN A 183 -19.77 -17.11 -8.64
CA ASN A 183 -20.28 -18.38 -8.12
C ASN A 183 -21.11 -18.20 -6.84
N MET A 184 -20.69 -17.31 -5.92
CA MET A 184 -21.48 -16.97 -4.74
C MET A 184 -22.81 -16.30 -5.11
N VAL A 185 -22.86 -15.49 -6.20
CA VAL A 185 -24.12 -14.91 -6.68
C VAL A 185 -25.05 -15.99 -7.16
N ILE A 186 -24.56 -16.89 -8.03
CA ILE A 186 -25.37 -17.97 -8.60
C ILE A 186 -25.91 -18.86 -7.48
N ALA A 187 -25.04 -19.28 -6.55
CA ALA A 187 -25.43 -20.07 -5.38
C ALA A 187 -26.48 -19.33 -4.53
N ALA A 188 -26.22 -18.08 -4.14
CA ALA A 188 -27.15 -17.29 -3.34
C ALA A 188 -28.52 -17.13 -4.03
N THR A 189 -28.55 -16.91 -5.35
CA THR A 189 -29.81 -16.82 -6.10
C THR A 189 -30.55 -18.16 -6.11
N TYR A 190 -29.87 -19.26 -6.39
CA TYR A 190 -30.45 -20.60 -6.36
C TYR A 190 -31.07 -20.92 -5.00
N TYR A 191 -30.34 -20.63 -3.92
CA TYR A 191 -30.82 -20.86 -2.56
C TYR A 191 -31.97 -19.94 -2.18
N ALA A 192 -31.94 -18.67 -2.57
CA ALA A 192 -33.05 -17.75 -2.32
C ALA A 192 -34.35 -18.26 -2.98
N PHE A 193 -34.27 -18.81 -4.20
CA PHE A 193 -35.42 -19.44 -4.86
C PHE A 193 -35.85 -20.75 -4.19
N TYR A 194 -34.91 -21.59 -3.76
CA TYR A 194 -35.20 -22.82 -3.04
C TYR A 194 -35.98 -22.56 -1.73
N LEU A 195 -35.50 -21.60 -0.94
CA LEU A 195 -36.16 -21.18 0.30
C LEU A 195 -37.54 -20.55 0.06
N TYR A 196 -37.73 -19.87 -1.08
CA TYR A 196 -39.03 -19.33 -1.49
C TYR A 196 -40.02 -20.45 -1.85
N ILE A 197 -39.60 -21.44 -2.65
CA ILE A 197 -40.44 -22.59 -3.04
C ILE A 197 -40.87 -23.38 -1.81
N ASN A 198 -39.99 -23.54 -0.82
CA ASN A 198 -40.29 -24.23 0.44
C ASN A 198 -41.18 -23.42 1.40
N GLY A 199 -41.63 -22.22 1.02
CA GLY A 199 -42.48 -21.37 1.85
C GLY A 199 -41.78 -20.78 3.08
N GLN A 200 -40.45 -20.86 3.16
CA GLN A 200 -39.68 -20.36 4.30
C GLN A 200 -39.43 -18.84 4.21
N ILE A 201 -39.48 -18.28 2.99
CA ILE A 201 -39.28 -16.85 2.71
C ILE A 201 -40.53 -16.28 2.04
N LYS A 202 -40.93 -15.07 2.45
CA LYS A 202 -42.02 -14.32 1.83
C LYS A 202 -41.56 -13.63 0.53
N THR A 203 -42.47 -13.44 -0.44
CA THR A 203 -42.16 -12.73 -1.70
C THR A 203 -41.56 -11.35 -1.47
N ILE A 204 -42.01 -10.62 -0.45
CA ILE A 204 -41.48 -9.29 -0.07
C ILE A 204 -39.99 -9.37 0.32
N GLN A 205 -39.60 -10.39 1.09
CA GLN A 205 -38.20 -10.59 1.48
C GLN A 205 -37.33 -10.87 0.26
N LEU A 206 -37.81 -11.68 -0.70
CA LEU A 206 -37.08 -11.97 -1.94
C LEU A 206 -36.86 -10.70 -2.78
N ILE A 207 -37.90 -9.87 -2.95
CA ILE A 207 -37.83 -8.61 -3.71
C ILE A 207 -36.84 -7.63 -3.06
N ILE A 208 -36.81 -7.56 -1.73
CA ILE A 208 -35.93 -6.65 -0.98
C ILE A 208 -34.47 -7.14 -0.96
N VAL A 209 -34.23 -8.45 -0.84
CA VAL A 209 -32.87 -9.00 -0.71
C VAL A 209 -32.06 -8.88 -2.00
N ILE A 210 -32.67 -9.04 -3.18
CA ILE A 210 -31.96 -8.94 -4.46
C ILE A 210 -31.21 -7.60 -4.63
N PRO A 211 -31.84 -6.42 -4.53
CA PRO A 211 -31.14 -5.14 -4.67
C PRO A 211 -30.12 -4.91 -3.55
N ILE A 212 -30.43 -5.32 -2.31
CA ILE A 212 -29.49 -5.26 -1.18
C ILE A 212 -28.22 -6.03 -1.48
N TYR A 213 -28.37 -7.26 -1.98
CA TYR A 213 -27.26 -8.13 -2.30
C TYR A 213 -26.42 -7.55 -3.45
N ILE A 214 -27.04 -6.96 -4.47
CA ILE A 214 -26.33 -6.28 -5.56
C ILE A 214 -25.48 -5.10 -5.04
N ILE A 215 -26.04 -4.28 -4.14
CA ILE A 215 -25.32 -3.15 -3.52
C ILE A 215 -24.11 -3.65 -2.74
N TYR A 216 -24.31 -4.68 -1.91
CA TYR A 216 -23.26 -5.32 -1.11
C TYR A 216 -22.15 -5.88 -2.01
N LEU A 217 -22.49 -6.72 -2.98
CA LEU A 217 -21.53 -7.34 -3.90
C LEU A 217 -20.70 -6.31 -4.65
N ARG A 218 -21.35 -5.24 -5.13
CA ARG A 218 -20.63 -4.16 -5.83
C ARG A 218 -19.64 -3.46 -4.89
N HIS A 219 -19.94 -3.35 -3.60
CA HIS A 219 -19.04 -2.74 -2.63
C HIS A 219 -17.87 -3.68 -2.30
N VAL A 220 -18.15 -4.98 -2.13
CA VAL A 220 -17.12 -6.02 -1.97
C VAL A 220 -16.14 -6.01 -3.15
N VAL A 221 -16.63 -6.01 -4.39
CA VAL A 221 -15.79 -5.94 -5.59
C VAL A 221 -14.91 -4.69 -5.58
N PHE A 222 -15.47 -3.54 -5.20
CA PHE A 222 -14.72 -2.29 -5.12
C PHE A 222 -13.59 -2.36 -4.09
N VAL A 223 -13.88 -2.88 -2.89
CA VAL A 223 -12.89 -3.07 -1.83
C VAL A 223 -11.77 -4.01 -2.25
N ILE A 224 -12.12 -5.13 -2.89
CA ILE A 224 -11.14 -6.08 -3.45
C ILE A 224 -10.23 -5.37 -4.46
N CYS A 225 -10.77 -4.55 -5.37
CA CYS A 225 -9.95 -3.75 -6.29
C CYS A 225 -9.04 -2.76 -5.56
N GLN A 226 -9.53 -2.09 -4.52
CA GLN A 226 -8.74 -1.17 -3.71
C GLN A 226 -7.56 -1.91 -3.06
N LEU A 227 -7.80 -3.07 -2.45
CA LEU A 227 -6.78 -3.88 -1.81
C LEU A 227 -5.76 -4.44 -2.81
N PHE A 228 -6.19 -5.08 -3.90
CA PHE A 228 -5.24 -5.72 -4.82
C PHE A 228 -4.55 -4.74 -5.76
N VAL A 229 -5.25 -3.77 -6.34
CA VAL A 229 -4.69 -2.92 -7.41
C VAL A 229 -3.96 -1.71 -6.83
N SER A 230 -4.58 -0.99 -5.88
CA SER A 230 -3.97 0.26 -5.37
C SER A 230 -2.78 -0.03 -4.46
N ILE A 231 -2.90 -1.00 -3.56
CA ILE A 231 -1.80 -1.35 -2.65
C ILE A 231 -0.65 -2.00 -3.42
N ASN A 232 -0.92 -2.75 -4.48
CA ASN A 232 0.15 -3.28 -5.34
C ASN A 232 1.00 -2.15 -5.97
N PHE A 233 0.37 -1.04 -6.36
CA PHE A 233 1.13 0.13 -6.81
C PHE A 233 1.94 0.77 -5.67
N LEU A 234 1.43 0.77 -4.43
CA LEU A 234 2.20 1.20 -3.27
C LEU A 234 3.47 0.35 -3.09
N VAL A 235 3.34 -0.96 -3.21
CA VAL A 235 4.47 -1.91 -3.13
C VAL A 235 5.51 -1.61 -4.21
N PHE A 236 5.06 -1.28 -5.43
CA PHE A 236 5.96 -0.82 -6.49
C PHE A 236 6.72 0.46 -6.11
N LEU A 237 6.05 1.47 -5.54
CA LEU A 237 6.69 2.73 -5.12
C LEU A 237 7.69 2.52 -3.98
N ILE A 238 7.35 1.68 -3.00
CA ILE A 238 8.27 1.29 -1.93
C ILE A 238 9.50 0.63 -2.54
N ARG A 239 9.31 -0.32 -3.47
CA ARG A 239 10.42 -1.01 -4.14
C ARG A 239 11.29 -0.06 -4.97
N TYR A 240 10.68 0.90 -5.65
CA TYR A 240 11.37 1.95 -6.38
C TYR A 240 12.32 2.74 -5.45
N LEU A 241 11.83 3.18 -4.30
CA LEU A 241 12.64 3.87 -3.30
C LEU A 241 13.73 2.96 -2.72
N THR A 242 13.44 1.67 -2.48
CA THR A 242 14.44 0.71 -1.98
C THR A 242 15.60 0.55 -2.95
N ILE A 243 15.34 0.57 -4.27
CA ILE A 243 16.39 0.48 -5.28
C ILE A 243 17.27 1.74 -5.29
N LYS A 244 16.67 2.93 -5.19
CA LYS A 244 17.44 4.19 -5.03
C LYS A 244 18.34 4.12 -3.80
N PHE A 245 17.83 3.56 -2.70
CA PHE A 245 18.61 3.39 -1.48
C PHE A 245 19.76 2.38 -1.65
N ARG A 246 19.49 1.23 -2.28
CA ARG A 246 20.53 0.23 -2.59
C ARG A 246 21.66 0.82 -3.44
N ARG A 247 21.36 1.77 -4.33
CA ARG A 247 22.38 2.50 -5.10
C ARG A 247 23.25 3.39 -4.20
N LEU A 248 22.65 4.11 -3.25
CA LEU A 248 23.41 4.89 -2.25
C LEU A 248 24.31 3.99 -1.41
N TRP A 249 23.81 2.82 -1.00
CA TRP A 249 24.60 1.82 -0.29
C TRP A 249 25.79 1.31 -1.12
N LYS A 250 25.61 1.00 -2.41
CA LYS A 250 26.75 0.68 -3.29
C LYS A 250 27.75 1.84 -3.39
N SER A 251 27.27 3.09 -3.34
CA SER A 251 28.13 4.27 -3.33
C SER A 251 28.89 4.44 -2.02
N SER A 252 28.29 4.13 -0.86
CA SER A 252 29.01 4.18 0.43
C SER A 252 30.07 3.07 0.48
N HIS A 253 29.75 1.89 -0.02
CA HIS A 253 30.70 0.78 -0.08
C HIS A 253 31.91 1.09 -0.99
N SER A 254 31.70 1.73 -2.14
CA SER A 254 32.80 2.12 -3.03
C SER A 254 33.70 3.21 -2.42
N ILE A 255 33.17 4.09 -1.56
CA ILE A 255 33.98 5.03 -0.77
C ILE A 255 34.93 4.28 0.17
N VAL A 256 34.46 3.21 0.82
CA VAL A 256 35.26 2.39 1.75
C VAL A 256 36.33 1.58 1.01
N MET A 257 36.02 1.05 -0.17
CA MET A 257 36.87 0.11 -0.92
C MET A 257 37.98 0.79 -1.74
N LYS A 258 37.97 2.11 -1.91
CA LYS A 258 39.09 2.84 -2.50
C LYS A 258 40.35 2.69 -1.63
N LYS A 259 41.20 1.72 -1.98
CA LYS A 259 42.49 1.42 -1.30
C LYS A 259 43.56 2.49 -1.52
N LEU A 260 43.49 3.28 -2.59
CA LEU A 260 44.50 4.31 -2.91
C LEU A 260 44.00 5.73 -2.61
N PRO A 261 44.88 6.63 -2.14
CA PRO A 261 44.56 8.03 -1.97
C PRO A 261 44.40 8.64 -3.37
N SER A 262 43.18 8.74 -3.85
CA SER A 262 42.90 9.81 -4.82
C SER A 262 43.13 11.15 -4.13
N THR A 263 43.52 12.16 -4.90
CA THR A 263 43.65 13.55 -4.43
C THR A 263 42.49 13.93 -3.49
N GLU A 264 42.75 14.70 -2.43
CA GLU A 264 41.71 15.09 -1.44
C GLU A 264 40.46 15.72 -2.09
N ARG A 265 40.63 16.26 -3.30
CA ARG A 265 39.60 16.83 -4.17
C ARG A 265 38.64 15.78 -4.75
N ASN A 266 39.08 14.55 -5.01
CA ASN A 266 38.21 13.47 -5.46
C ASN A 266 37.36 12.91 -4.32
N ASP A 267 37.89 12.87 -3.10
CA ASP A 267 37.16 12.40 -1.93
C ASP A 267 36.08 13.40 -1.48
N THR A 268 36.32 14.72 -1.61
CA THR A 268 35.27 15.74 -1.41
C THR A 268 34.13 15.60 -2.41
N ILE A 269 34.44 15.41 -3.70
CA ILE A 269 33.42 15.30 -4.76
C ILE A 269 32.55 14.06 -4.56
N VAL A 270 33.17 12.92 -4.24
CA VAL A 270 32.44 11.66 -3.99
C VAL A 270 31.59 11.77 -2.73
N TRP A 271 32.13 12.34 -1.64
CA TRP A 271 31.37 12.60 -0.42
C TRP A 271 30.17 13.51 -0.67
N ASN A 272 30.37 14.65 -1.34
CA ASN A 272 29.31 15.61 -1.62
C ASN A 272 28.20 14.98 -2.47
N ARG A 273 28.57 14.12 -3.43
CA ARG A 273 27.61 13.36 -4.24
C ARG A 273 26.80 12.38 -3.40
N PHE A 274 27.45 11.65 -2.48
CA PHE A 274 26.76 10.75 -1.55
C PHE A 274 25.83 11.52 -0.62
N HIS A 275 26.34 12.55 0.06
CA HIS A 275 25.60 13.39 1.01
C HIS A 275 24.35 14.01 0.36
N TYR A 276 24.52 14.65 -0.79
CA TYR A 276 23.40 15.21 -1.54
C TYR A 276 22.37 14.14 -1.94
N GLY A 277 22.83 12.99 -2.44
CA GLY A 277 21.96 11.88 -2.82
C GLY A 277 21.17 11.32 -1.63
N TYR A 278 21.83 11.19 -0.47
CA TYR A 278 21.21 10.72 0.77
C TYR A 278 20.15 11.69 1.29
N VAL A 279 20.50 12.98 1.44
CA VAL A 279 19.57 14.01 1.93
C VAL A 279 18.36 14.14 1.00
N THR A 280 18.58 14.09 -0.32
CA THR A 280 17.48 14.11 -1.29
C THR A 280 16.57 12.90 -1.10
N LEU A 281 17.12 11.69 -1.03
CA LEU A 281 16.32 10.47 -0.88
C LEU A 281 15.62 10.40 0.49
N TYR A 282 16.26 10.86 1.56
CA TYR A 282 15.64 11.00 2.87
C TYR A 282 14.45 11.94 2.81
N SER A 283 14.61 13.12 2.20
CA SER A 283 13.52 14.09 2.08
C SER A 283 12.34 13.57 1.25
N GLU A 284 12.60 12.81 0.18
CA GLU A 284 11.56 12.14 -0.62
C GLU A 284 10.85 11.05 0.20
N THR A 285 11.62 10.22 0.91
CA THR A 285 11.10 9.10 1.72
C THR A 285 10.31 9.60 2.91
N ALA A 286 10.80 10.61 3.63
CA ALA A 286 10.13 11.20 4.79
C ALA A 286 8.80 11.86 4.40
N LYS A 287 8.75 12.55 3.26
CA LYS A 287 7.49 13.07 2.70
C LYS A 287 6.55 11.90 2.40
N PHE A 288 6.99 10.92 1.63
CA PHE A 288 6.15 9.76 1.26
C PHE A 288 5.68 8.94 2.47
N ASN A 289 6.49 8.88 3.53
CA ASN A 289 6.18 8.18 4.78
C ASN A 289 4.88 8.68 5.42
N GLY A 290 4.55 9.96 5.32
CA GLY A 290 3.29 10.49 5.87
C GLY A 290 2.04 9.77 5.33
N THR A 291 1.99 9.48 4.02
CA THR A 291 0.85 8.74 3.43
C THR A 291 0.97 7.23 3.64
N VAL A 292 2.17 6.67 3.47
CA VAL A 292 2.40 5.23 3.63
C VAL A 292 2.10 4.79 5.07
N ARG A 293 2.54 5.55 6.07
CA ARG A 293 2.29 5.29 7.50
C ARG A 293 0.81 5.14 7.81
N SER A 294 -0.02 6.06 7.35
CA SER A 294 -1.48 5.99 7.57
C SER A 294 -2.07 4.73 6.94
N ILE A 295 -1.70 4.41 5.69
CA ILE A 295 -2.21 3.23 4.99
C ILE A 295 -1.76 1.94 5.68
N LEU A 296 -0.47 1.84 6.02
CA LEU A 296 0.07 0.69 6.75
C LEU A 296 -0.65 0.48 8.09
N PHE A 297 -0.92 1.55 8.83
CA PHE A 297 -1.67 1.50 10.08
C PHE A 297 -3.08 0.91 9.88
N TYR A 298 -3.83 1.38 8.88
CA TYR A 298 -5.17 0.83 8.60
C TYR A 298 -5.11 -0.63 8.15
N LEU A 299 -4.15 -1.00 7.29
CA LEU A 299 -3.99 -2.38 6.84
C LEU A 299 -3.58 -3.33 7.98
N GLU A 300 -2.71 -2.88 8.88
CA GLU A 300 -2.32 -3.64 10.07
C GLU A 300 -3.49 -3.82 11.02
N THR A 301 -4.30 -2.78 11.22
CA THR A 301 -5.51 -2.85 12.04
C THR A 301 -6.49 -3.88 11.46
N ILE A 302 -6.74 -3.83 10.16
CA ILE A 302 -7.58 -4.83 9.46
C ILE A 302 -7.00 -6.24 9.64
N SER A 303 -5.69 -6.41 9.45
CA SER A 303 -5.00 -7.69 9.55
C SER A 303 -5.08 -8.31 10.94
N LYS A 304 -4.80 -7.53 11.99
CA LYS A 304 -4.88 -7.97 13.39
C LYS A 304 -6.33 -8.32 13.79
N LEU A 305 -7.30 -7.50 13.40
CA LEU A 305 -8.72 -7.79 13.63
C LEU A 305 -9.16 -9.05 12.88
N SER A 306 -8.71 -9.22 11.64
CA SER A 306 -8.95 -10.42 10.82
C SER A 306 -8.45 -11.67 11.54
N LEU A 307 -7.23 -11.65 12.08
CA LEU A 307 -6.69 -12.77 12.85
C LEU A 307 -7.56 -13.10 14.08
N ILE A 308 -7.89 -12.09 14.89
CA ILE A 308 -8.72 -12.26 16.09
C ILE A 308 -10.07 -12.86 15.72
N MET A 309 -10.77 -12.29 14.73
CA MET A 309 -12.07 -12.78 14.30
C MET A 309 -12.00 -14.16 13.67
N SER A 310 -10.91 -14.49 12.95
CA SER A 310 -10.67 -15.86 12.45
C SER A 310 -10.59 -16.86 13.60
N THR A 311 -9.82 -16.54 14.65
CA THR A 311 -9.66 -17.44 15.80
C THR A 311 -10.96 -17.64 16.57
N ILE A 312 -11.74 -16.57 16.78
CA ILE A 312 -13.05 -16.64 17.43
C ILE A 312 -14.04 -17.43 16.55
N PHE A 313 -14.05 -17.19 15.24
CA PHE A 313 -14.92 -17.92 14.31
C PHE A 313 -14.59 -19.42 14.32
N TYR A 314 -13.30 -19.76 14.24
CA TYR A 314 -12.82 -21.13 14.27
C TYR A 314 -13.16 -21.83 15.59
N SER A 315 -12.97 -21.17 16.74
CA SER A 315 -13.26 -21.76 18.06
C SER A 315 -14.75 -22.00 18.32
N ARG A 316 -15.65 -21.38 17.54
CA ARG A 316 -17.10 -21.50 17.69
C ARG A 316 -17.72 -22.55 16.77
N GLN A 317 -16.94 -23.17 15.88
CA GLN A 317 -17.44 -24.26 15.03
C GLN A 317 -17.46 -25.59 15.80
N LYS A 318 -18.62 -26.25 15.83
CA LYS A 318 -18.74 -27.63 16.36
C LYS A 318 -18.22 -28.68 15.38
N VAL A 319 -18.34 -28.43 14.06
CA VAL A 319 -17.90 -29.35 13.00
C VAL A 319 -17.14 -28.57 11.94
N MET A 320 -15.98 -29.08 11.53
CA MET A 320 -15.16 -28.46 10.49
C MET A 320 -15.54 -29.00 9.11
N GLY A 321 -16.35 -28.24 8.38
CA GLY A 321 -16.63 -28.48 6.96
C GLY A 321 -15.71 -27.68 6.02
N ILE A 322 -15.81 -27.96 4.73
CA ILE A 322 -15.03 -27.27 3.68
C ILE A 322 -15.33 -25.76 3.65
N HIS A 323 -16.58 -25.35 3.89
CA HIS A 323 -16.93 -23.93 3.90
C HIS A 323 -16.34 -23.19 5.11
N ASN A 324 -16.30 -23.83 6.29
CA ASN A 324 -15.66 -23.28 7.50
C ASN A 324 -14.17 -23.06 7.29
N THR A 325 -13.47 -24.07 6.74
CA THR A 325 -12.03 -23.97 6.49
C THR A 325 -11.71 -22.93 5.42
N MET A 326 -12.50 -22.86 4.35
CA MET A 326 -12.33 -21.83 3.31
C MET A 326 -12.55 -20.41 3.85
N ALA A 327 -13.58 -20.18 4.68
CA ALA A 327 -13.80 -18.89 5.31
C ALA A 327 -12.62 -18.47 6.19
N ALA A 328 -12.13 -19.37 7.05
CA ALA A 328 -10.96 -19.12 7.89
C ALA A 328 -9.69 -18.84 7.06
N LEU A 329 -9.48 -19.59 5.97
CA LEU A 329 -8.35 -19.39 5.06
C LEU A 329 -8.39 -18.03 4.36
N VAL A 330 -9.56 -17.56 3.92
CA VAL A 330 -9.71 -16.23 3.33
C VAL A 330 -9.32 -15.14 4.33
N ILE A 331 -9.75 -15.28 5.59
CA ILE A 331 -9.44 -14.34 6.66
C ILE A 331 -7.94 -14.36 7.02
N LEU A 332 -7.29 -15.54 6.99
CA LEU A 332 -5.84 -15.70 7.16
C LEU A 332 -5.03 -15.14 5.99
N PHE A 333 -5.55 -15.21 4.77
CA PHE A 333 -4.86 -14.69 3.59
C PHE A 333 -4.64 -13.17 3.69
N LEU A 334 -5.58 -12.43 4.29
CA LEU A 334 -5.39 -11.00 4.58
C LEU A 334 -4.19 -10.76 5.50
N PHE A 335 -4.00 -11.57 6.52
CA PHE A 335 -2.85 -11.49 7.42
C PHE A 335 -1.55 -11.74 6.66
N ILE A 336 -1.46 -12.85 5.91
CA ILE A 336 -0.28 -13.20 5.10
C ILE A 336 0.05 -12.07 4.11
N TYR A 337 -0.97 -11.52 3.44
CA TYR A 337 -0.80 -10.41 2.51
C TYR A 337 -0.16 -9.19 3.18
N THR A 338 -0.66 -8.77 4.34
CA THR A 338 -0.08 -7.64 5.08
C THR A 338 1.34 -7.95 5.55
N SER A 339 1.61 -9.15 6.05
CA SER A 339 2.96 -9.57 6.47
C SER A 339 3.96 -9.54 5.32
N ILE A 340 3.57 -9.96 4.11
CA ILE A 340 4.41 -9.85 2.91
C ILE A 340 4.70 -8.37 2.61
N LEU A 341 3.69 -7.51 2.67
CA LEU A 341 3.87 -6.07 2.45
C LEU A 341 4.85 -5.47 3.47
N TYR A 342 4.70 -5.83 4.74
CA TYR A 342 5.59 -5.44 5.83
C TYR A 342 7.03 -5.88 5.61
N SER A 343 7.25 -7.13 5.19
CA SER A 343 8.60 -7.66 4.91
C SER A 343 9.35 -6.82 3.86
N ARG A 344 8.63 -6.17 2.92
CA ARG A 344 9.22 -5.29 1.90
C ARG A 344 9.58 -3.91 2.44
N VAL A 345 8.81 -3.42 3.40
CA VAL A 345 9.01 -2.11 4.05
C VAL A 345 10.26 -2.14 4.95
N VAL A 346 10.46 -3.23 5.68
CA VAL A 346 11.56 -3.39 6.67
C VAL A 346 12.97 -3.37 6.02
N CYS A 347 13.10 -3.60 4.72
CA CYS A 347 14.41 -3.60 4.06
C CYS A 347 15.11 -2.23 4.01
N MET A 348 14.40 -1.10 4.18
CA MET A 348 15.03 0.23 4.05
C MET A 348 15.93 0.59 5.25
N PRO A 349 15.46 0.48 6.51
CA PRO A 349 16.30 0.73 7.68
C PRO A 349 17.61 -0.09 7.69
N SER A 350 17.55 -1.37 7.30
CA SER A 350 18.73 -2.24 7.30
C SER A 350 19.82 -1.77 6.34
N TYR A 351 19.45 -1.25 5.16
CA TYR A 351 20.44 -0.63 4.27
C TYR A 351 21.00 0.66 4.87
N ASN A 352 20.19 1.47 5.57
CA ASN A 352 20.67 2.69 6.22
C ASN A 352 21.73 2.38 7.29
N GLN A 353 21.47 1.35 8.10
CA GLN A 353 22.44 0.85 9.08
C GLN A 353 23.73 0.33 8.41
N GLN A 354 23.63 -0.36 7.29
CA GLN A 354 24.85 -0.77 6.55
C GLN A 354 25.62 0.43 5.99
N CYS A 355 24.92 1.46 5.52
CA CYS A 355 25.55 2.71 5.09
C CYS A 355 26.31 3.39 6.23
N THR A 356 25.69 3.52 7.42
CA THR A 356 26.33 4.15 8.58
C THR A 356 27.56 3.37 9.02
N ILE A 357 27.49 2.03 9.11
CA ILE A 357 28.64 1.16 9.44
C ILE A 357 29.77 1.33 8.43
N HIS A 358 29.47 1.39 7.13
CA HIS A 358 30.50 1.59 6.11
C HIS A 358 31.18 2.96 6.25
N LEU A 359 30.40 4.02 6.43
CA LEU A 359 30.94 5.37 6.53
C LEU A 359 31.69 5.63 7.85
N SER A 360 31.23 5.06 8.97
CA SER A 360 31.92 5.16 10.25
C SER A 360 33.29 4.48 10.18
N ASN A 361 33.36 3.28 9.59
CA ASN A 361 34.61 2.57 9.35
C ASN A 361 35.58 3.36 8.45
N TRP A 362 35.07 3.99 7.39
CA TRP A 362 35.88 4.86 6.52
C TRP A 362 36.41 6.07 7.28
N LEU A 363 35.57 6.73 8.07
CA LEU A 363 35.94 7.89 8.85
C LEU A 363 37.01 7.56 9.91
N ALA A 364 36.87 6.44 10.61
CA ALA A 364 37.87 5.94 11.56
C ALA A 364 39.24 5.67 10.90
N ARG A 365 39.26 5.11 9.68
CA ARG A 365 40.51 4.90 8.91
C ARG A 365 41.20 6.22 8.56
N ILE A 366 40.44 7.23 8.13
CA ILE A 366 41.00 8.55 7.79
C ILE A 366 41.55 9.23 9.05
N GLN A 367 40.81 9.18 10.16
CA GLN A 367 41.25 9.75 11.43
C GLN A 367 42.56 9.11 11.90
N ARG A 368 42.64 7.76 11.90
CA ARG A 368 43.85 7.02 12.28
C ARG A 368 45.05 7.41 11.40
N LYS A 369 44.88 7.43 10.08
CA LYS A 369 45.97 7.78 9.15
C LYS A 369 46.49 9.20 9.36
N ARG A 370 45.62 10.16 9.68
CA ARG A 370 46.01 11.56 9.91
C ARG A 370 46.59 11.81 11.30
N PHE A 371 46.16 11.06 12.32
CA PHE A 371 46.79 11.13 13.65
C PHE A 371 48.24 10.65 13.61
N ILE A 372 48.54 9.66 12.77
CA ILE A 372 49.90 9.16 12.52
C ILE A 372 50.73 10.20 11.74
N ASN A 373 50.13 10.92 10.78
CA ASN A 373 50.80 11.95 9.97
C ASN A 373 50.70 13.35 10.61
N ARG A 374 51.44 13.59 11.69
CA ARG A 374 51.39 14.84 12.51
C ARG A 374 51.85 16.13 11.81
N ASN A 375 52.41 16.06 10.59
CA ASN A 375 53.12 17.17 9.93
C ASN A 375 52.25 18.17 9.15
N ILE A 376 50.97 18.33 9.50
CA ILE A 376 50.06 19.25 8.79
C ILE A 376 50.13 20.65 9.40
N ARG A 377 50.40 21.69 8.60
CA ARG A 377 50.42 23.12 9.02
C ARG A 377 49.15 23.53 9.78
N THR A 378 49.31 24.34 10.81
CA THR A 378 48.27 24.78 11.77
C THR A 378 47.01 25.39 11.14
N ILE A 379 47.13 26.15 10.04
CA ILE A 379 45.98 26.75 9.34
C ILE A 379 45.11 25.69 8.63
N CYS A 380 45.73 24.67 8.01
CA CYS A 380 45.00 23.54 7.43
C CYS A 380 44.30 22.68 8.49
N LYS A 381 44.80 22.65 9.73
CA LYS A 381 44.17 21.88 10.81
C LYS A 381 42.73 22.35 11.08
N ARG A 382 42.47 23.66 11.13
CA ARG A 382 41.13 24.20 11.48
C ARG A 382 40.06 23.80 10.47
N VAL A 383 40.33 23.97 9.17
CA VAL A 383 39.40 23.61 8.08
C VAL A 383 39.15 22.11 8.03
N VAL A 384 40.20 21.31 8.26
CA VAL A 384 40.11 19.85 8.32
C VAL A 384 39.27 19.39 9.52
N TRP A 385 39.48 19.98 10.70
CA TRP A 385 38.70 19.69 11.91
C TRP A 385 37.23 20.03 11.75
N GLN A 386 36.90 21.20 11.19
CA GLN A 386 35.51 21.58 10.89
C GLN A 386 34.83 20.56 9.97
N ARG A 387 35.55 20.01 9.00
CA ARG A 387 35.02 18.98 8.10
C ARG A 387 34.76 17.66 8.82
N PHE A 388 35.64 17.24 9.74
CA PHE A 388 35.41 16.05 10.55
C PHE A 388 34.22 16.19 11.49
N ILE A 389 34.09 17.35 12.15
CA ILE A 389 32.93 17.63 13.01
C ILE A 389 31.64 17.54 12.20
N LYS A 390 31.59 18.14 11.00
CA LYS A 390 30.43 18.03 10.10
C LYS A 390 30.14 16.59 9.67
N LEU A 391 31.16 15.78 9.40
CA LEU A 391 31.01 14.38 9.02
C LEU A 391 30.47 13.54 10.18
N ASN A 392 31.01 13.72 11.38
CA ASN A 392 30.56 13.01 12.58
C ASN A 392 29.11 13.36 12.91
N LEU A 393 28.78 14.66 12.95
CA LEU A 393 27.41 15.11 13.18
C LEU A 393 26.43 14.53 12.14
N PHE A 394 26.85 14.46 10.87
CA PHE A 394 26.02 13.84 9.85
C PHE A 394 25.85 12.33 10.05
N LEU A 395 26.87 11.60 10.50
CA LEU A 395 26.76 10.16 10.80
C LEU A 395 25.87 9.89 12.01
N GLU A 396 26.01 10.68 13.08
CA GLU A 396 25.12 10.66 14.24
C GLU A 396 23.67 10.91 13.78
N THR A 397 23.46 11.94 12.97
CA THR A 397 22.14 12.22 12.38
C THR A 397 21.63 11.03 11.53
N MET A 398 22.48 10.38 10.74
CA MET A 398 22.08 9.21 9.95
C MET A 398 21.70 7.99 10.81
N MET A 399 22.27 7.86 12.00
CA MET A 399 21.95 6.79 12.95
C MET A 399 20.62 7.08 13.67
N GLU A 400 20.35 8.35 13.99
CA GLU A 400 19.18 8.76 14.78
C GLU A 400 17.93 9.11 13.94
N ASN A 401 18.08 9.38 12.64
CA ASN A 401 17.00 9.92 11.80
C ASN A 401 15.83 8.96 11.48
N GLY A 402 15.84 7.73 11.99
CA GLY A 402 14.79 6.74 11.79
C GLY A 402 14.49 6.47 10.31
N PHE A 403 15.52 6.39 9.45
CA PHE A 403 15.35 6.24 8.00
C PHE A 403 14.51 5.01 7.64
N GLY A 404 13.33 5.24 7.05
CA GLY A 404 12.45 4.19 6.57
C GLY A 404 10.99 4.62 6.64
N PHE A 405 10.09 3.64 6.56
CA PHE A 405 8.69 3.86 6.85
C PHE A 405 8.41 3.43 8.28
N THR A 406 7.85 4.34 9.05
CA THR A 406 7.40 4.07 10.41
C THR A 406 5.92 3.74 10.32
N CYS A 407 5.48 2.58 10.81
CA CYS A 407 4.12 2.50 11.32
C CYS A 407 4.02 3.42 12.54
N GLY A 408 2.84 3.93 12.89
CA GLY A 408 2.71 4.74 14.10
C GLY A 408 3.37 4.10 15.33
N GLN A 409 3.62 4.88 16.37
CA GLN A 409 4.28 4.50 17.64
C GLN A 409 3.69 3.26 18.37
N ILE A 410 2.74 2.55 17.77
CA ILE A 410 2.11 1.33 18.31
C ILE A 410 2.99 0.10 18.06
N CYS A 411 3.95 0.16 17.13
CA CYS A 411 4.95 -0.90 16.93
C CYS A 411 6.34 -0.26 16.79
N SER A 412 6.96 0.12 17.91
CA SER A 412 8.41 0.03 18.02
C SER A 412 8.76 -1.45 17.88
N ILE A 413 9.23 -1.83 16.69
CA ILE A 413 9.99 -3.07 16.54
C ILE A 413 11.35 -2.72 17.14
N ASP A 414 11.52 -3.04 18.42
CA ASP A 414 12.84 -3.20 19.03
C ASP A 414 13.45 -4.55 18.61
#